data_AF-A0A2R7R355-F1
#
_entry.id   AF-A0A2R7R355-F1
#
_cell.length_a   1.000
_cell.length_b   1.000
_cell.length_c   1.000
_cell.angle_alpha   90.00
_cell.angle_beta   90.00
_cell.angle_gamma   90.00
#
_symmetry.space_group_name_H-M   'P 1'
#
loop_
_entity.id
_entity.type
_entity.pdbx_description
1 polymer ?
#
loop_
_entity_poly.entity_id
_entity_poly.type
_entity_poly.pdbx_seq_one_letter_code
_entity_poly.pdbx_strand_id
1 'polypeptide(L)'
;VYSLFRHKAPHGTALWGVAFFSAFPVSAILQVPYAEPLTVFLLATALLLIIRHRYVWAIPVVILLCLSRPVGVPFAMMLGLLFVVRLVARVRGSEPEPNPGLRELASLAGLTAVGGASALLWPAAAWLATGDIEAYTKTETVWRGHDLVLFKPWFDTGIDLFGPVLGIVAPFVFAALFGLMLFTPAVVRLGVELRLWCACYMGYLLLFLHPQTSTFRMLLPLFPLALGAALLSRSRAYRGTVITMFVLLQIVWIVWLWAWAQLPGGGDYPP
;
A
#
# COMPACT_ATOMS: atom_id res chain seq x y z
N VAL A 1 8.73 -9.65 5.57
CA VAL A 1 7.87 -10.16 4.47
C VAL A 1 7.72 -11.68 4.46
N TYR A 2 8.80 -12.47 4.39
CA TYR A 2 8.71 -13.95 4.37
C TYR A 2 7.84 -14.54 5.50
N SER A 3 8.09 -14.13 6.75
CA SER A 3 7.34 -14.61 7.91
C SER A 3 5.84 -14.31 7.82
N LEU A 4 5.46 -13.15 7.25
CA LEU A 4 4.07 -12.79 6.99
C LEU A 4 3.45 -13.76 5.97
N PHE A 5 4.14 -13.99 4.85
CA PHE A 5 3.64 -14.87 3.79
C PHE A 5 3.50 -16.32 4.24
N ARG A 6 4.36 -16.80 5.16
CA ARG A 6 4.24 -18.15 5.74
C ARG A 6 2.96 -18.40 6.53
N HIS A 7 2.27 -17.36 7.00
CA HIS A 7 0.97 -17.52 7.67
C HIS A 7 -0.18 -17.71 6.67
N LYS A 8 0.00 -17.31 5.41
CA LYS A 8 -1.04 -17.37 4.38
C LYS A 8 -0.76 -18.39 3.28
N ALA A 9 0.47 -18.93 3.19
CA ALA A 9 0.85 -19.89 2.17
C ALA A 9 1.95 -20.87 2.61
N PRO A 10 2.05 -22.06 2.00
CA PRO A 10 3.14 -23.01 2.21
C PRO A 10 4.52 -22.41 1.92
N HIS A 11 5.58 -23.03 2.45
CA HIS A 11 6.96 -22.56 2.36
C HIS A 11 7.37 -22.14 0.94
N GLY A 12 7.21 -23.04 -0.03
CA GLY A 12 7.59 -22.77 -1.42
C GLY A 12 6.87 -21.55 -2.01
N THR A 13 5.55 -21.44 -1.82
CA THR A 13 4.78 -20.30 -2.34
C THR A 13 5.16 -19.00 -1.63
N ALA A 14 5.43 -19.03 -0.33
CA ALA A 14 5.90 -17.87 0.41
C ALA A 14 7.26 -17.38 -0.10
N LEU A 15 8.20 -18.29 -0.40
CA LEU A 15 9.48 -17.94 -1.03
C LEU A 15 9.29 -17.31 -2.41
N TRP A 16 8.39 -17.84 -3.23
CA TRP A 16 8.08 -17.23 -4.53
C TRP A 16 7.44 -15.85 -4.40
N GLY A 17 6.55 -15.65 -3.43
CA GLY A 17 6.02 -14.31 -3.15
C GLY A 17 7.12 -13.33 -2.74
N VAL A 18 8.08 -13.76 -1.93
CA VAL A 18 9.25 -12.94 -1.57
C VAL A 18 10.10 -12.68 -2.81
N ALA A 19 10.38 -13.69 -3.63
CA ALA A 19 11.16 -13.53 -4.85
C ALA A 19 10.52 -12.52 -5.83
N PHE A 20 9.20 -12.60 -6.01
CA PHE A 20 8.44 -11.64 -6.82
C PHE A 20 8.51 -10.22 -6.25
N PHE A 21 8.42 -10.07 -4.93
CA PHE A 21 8.57 -8.75 -4.29
C PHE A 21 10.00 -8.21 -4.40
N SER A 22 11.01 -9.05 -4.19
CA SER A 22 12.42 -8.68 -4.28
C SER A 22 12.86 -8.35 -5.70
N ALA A 23 12.26 -8.98 -6.71
CA ALA A 23 12.52 -8.68 -8.11
C ALA A 23 11.62 -7.57 -8.68
N PHE A 24 10.61 -7.10 -7.93
CA PHE A 24 9.64 -6.09 -8.38
C PHE A 24 10.35 -4.88 -8.99
N PRO A 25 9.83 -4.25 -10.07
CA PRO A 25 10.56 -3.23 -10.82
C PRO A 25 11.18 -2.10 -9.98
N VAL A 26 10.55 -1.74 -8.86
CA VAL A 26 11.01 -0.64 -8.00
C VAL A 26 11.75 -1.13 -6.74
N SER A 27 12.04 -2.43 -6.63
CA SER A 27 12.64 -3.02 -5.43
C SER A 27 14.07 -2.51 -5.15
N ALA A 28 14.76 -1.99 -6.18
CA ALA A 28 16.08 -1.39 -6.05
C ALA A 28 16.14 -0.28 -4.99
N ILE A 29 15.04 0.45 -4.78
CA ILE A 29 14.98 1.49 -3.76
C ILE A 29 15.14 0.97 -2.34
N LEU A 30 14.87 -0.31 -2.11
CA LEU A 30 15.06 -0.95 -0.81
C LEU A 30 16.54 -1.10 -0.44
N GLN A 31 17.47 -0.81 -1.37
CA GLN A 31 18.92 -0.86 -1.17
C GLN A 31 19.55 0.53 -0.95
N VAL A 32 18.74 1.60 -0.91
CA VAL A 32 19.18 2.99 -0.83
C VAL A 32 18.64 3.59 0.48
N PRO A 33 19.30 4.60 1.10
CA PRO A 33 18.84 5.25 2.34
C PRO A 33 17.59 6.13 2.14
N TYR A 34 16.51 5.47 1.75
CA TYR A 34 15.17 6.01 1.56
C TYR A 34 14.25 5.51 2.68
N ALA A 35 13.08 6.12 2.86
CA ALA A 35 12.14 5.73 3.91
C ALA A 35 11.44 4.38 3.63
N GLU A 36 11.39 3.97 2.35
CA GLU A 36 10.73 2.77 1.84
C GLU A 36 11.13 1.47 2.56
N PRO A 37 12.44 1.13 2.70
CA PRO A 37 12.83 -0.06 3.45
C PRO A 37 12.26 -0.09 4.87
N LEU A 38 12.32 1.02 5.60
CA LEU A 38 11.79 1.13 6.96
C LEU A 38 10.26 0.99 6.97
N THR A 39 9.56 1.68 6.06
CA THR A 39 8.10 1.59 5.94
C THR A 39 7.65 0.17 5.61
N VAL A 40 8.30 -0.51 4.67
CA VAL A 40 7.98 -1.91 4.31
C VAL A 40 8.22 -2.85 5.50
N PHE A 41 9.32 -2.66 6.23
CA PHE A 41 9.60 -3.45 7.43
C PHE A 41 8.53 -3.26 8.51
N LEU A 42 8.20 -2.02 8.85
CA LEU A 42 7.19 -1.68 9.86
C LEU A 42 5.80 -2.15 9.43
N LEU A 43 5.42 -1.95 8.17
CA LEU A 43 4.14 -2.40 7.63
C LEU A 43 4.01 -3.92 7.66
N ALA A 44 5.03 -4.65 7.19
CA ALA A 44 5.01 -6.10 7.22
C ALA A 44 4.97 -6.65 8.65
N THR A 45 5.62 -5.97 9.60
CA THR A 45 5.60 -6.32 11.02
C THR A 45 4.23 -6.04 11.64
N ALA A 46 3.62 -4.89 11.36
CA ALA A 46 2.29 -4.53 11.85
C ALA A 46 1.23 -5.51 11.33
N LEU A 47 1.23 -5.82 10.02
CA LEU A 47 0.34 -6.82 9.43
C LEU A 47 0.55 -8.22 10.03
N LEU A 48 1.80 -8.61 10.30
CA LEU A 48 2.12 -9.88 10.95
C LEU A 48 1.56 -9.96 12.38
N LEU A 49 1.66 -8.87 13.15
CA LEU A 49 1.11 -8.80 14.50
C LEU A 49 -0.42 -8.82 14.50
N ILE A 50 -1.05 -8.15 13.54
CA ILE A 50 -2.51 -8.16 13.34
C ILE A 50 -3.01 -9.57 13.01
N ILE A 51 -2.36 -10.27 12.08
CA ILE A 51 -2.70 -11.66 11.71
C ILE A 51 -2.46 -12.62 12.88
N ARG A 52 -1.52 -12.31 13.77
CA ARG A 52 -1.27 -13.08 15.01
C ARG A 52 -2.15 -12.64 16.18
N HIS A 53 -3.10 -11.74 15.97
CA HIS A 53 -3.99 -11.21 17.00
C HIS A 53 -3.25 -10.55 18.18
N ARG A 54 -2.02 -10.05 17.96
CA ARG A 54 -1.19 -9.38 18.98
C ARG A 54 -1.31 -7.86 18.89
N TYR A 55 -2.53 -7.34 19.05
CA TYR A 55 -2.85 -5.92 18.83
C TYR A 55 -2.07 -4.95 19.73
N VAL A 56 -1.87 -5.30 20.99
CA VAL A 56 -1.11 -4.46 21.94
C VAL A 56 0.35 -4.28 21.47
N TRP A 57 0.98 -5.36 21.00
CA TRP A 57 2.34 -5.30 20.45
C TRP A 57 2.42 -4.55 19.12
N ALA A 58 1.31 -4.45 18.38
CA ALA A 58 1.26 -3.69 17.14
C ALA A 58 1.27 -2.18 17.38
N ILE A 59 0.84 -1.70 18.55
CA ILE A 59 0.76 -0.26 18.88
C ILE A 59 2.07 0.50 18.58
N PRO A 60 3.22 0.16 19.18
CA PRO A 60 4.46 0.89 18.91
C PRO A 60 4.89 0.81 17.43
N VAL A 61 4.64 -0.33 16.78
CA VAL A 61 4.98 -0.53 15.36
C VAL A 61 4.13 0.38 14.47
N VAL A 62 2.83 0.53 14.77
CA VAL A 62 1.91 1.39 14.02
C VAL A 62 2.24 2.86 14.22
N ILE A 63 2.59 3.29 15.43
CA ILE A 63 3.04 4.66 15.68
C ILE A 63 4.26 4.98 14.81
N LEU A 64 5.28 4.12 14.84
CA LEU A 64 6.49 4.29 14.02
C LEU A 64 6.17 4.23 12.51
N LEU A 65 5.23 3.37 12.10
CA LEU A 65 4.80 3.28 10.70
C LEU A 65 4.20 4.60 10.21
N CYS A 66 3.30 5.20 10.99
CA CYS A 66 2.67 6.49 10.69
C CYS A 66 3.69 7.64 10.65
N LEU A 67 4.74 7.56 11.47
CA LEU A 67 5.84 8.53 11.46
C LEU A 67 6.78 8.34 10.26
N SER A 68 6.93 7.11 9.75
CA SER A 68 7.85 6.83 8.65
C SER A 68 7.42 7.45 7.32
N ARG A 69 6.12 7.39 7.00
CA ARG A 69 5.52 7.84 5.73
C ARG A 69 4.01 8.07 5.89
N PRO A 70 3.36 8.77 4.94
CA PRO A 70 1.90 8.98 4.91
C PRO A 70 1.12 7.70 4.52
N VAL A 71 1.42 6.58 5.18
CA VAL A 71 0.69 5.31 5.09
C VAL A 71 -0.24 5.10 6.28
N GLY A 72 -0.23 6.02 7.26
CA GLY A 72 -1.02 5.91 8.49
C GLY A 72 -2.53 5.97 8.26
N VAL A 73 -3.00 6.89 7.42
CA VAL A 73 -4.43 7.04 7.08
C VAL A 73 -5.03 5.76 6.49
N PRO A 74 -4.48 5.16 5.41
CA PRO A 74 -5.01 3.90 4.89
C PRO A 74 -4.88 2.74 5.88
N PHE A 75 -3.87 2.75 6.75
CA PHE A 75 -3.71 1.71 7.76
C PHE A 75 -4.77 1.81 8.86
N ALA A 76 -5.07 3.02 9.35
CA ALA A 76 -6.13 3.26 10.31
C ALA A 76 -7.51 2.88 9.75
N MET A 77 -7.77 3.21 8.47
CA MET A 77 -8.99 2.78 7.78
C MET A 77 -9.08 1.25 7.69
N MET A 78 -7.99 0.58 7.34
CA MET A 78 -7.92 -0.88 7.31
C MET A 78 -8.23 -1.51 8.67
N LEU A 79 -7.68 -0.96 9.76
CA LEU A 79 -7.97 -1.41 11.13
C LEU A 79 -9.45 -1.22 11.50
N GLY A 80 -10.03 -0.06 11.17
CA GLY A 80 -11.45 0.23 11.41
C GLY A 80 -12.37 -0.72 10.66
N LEU A 81 -12.11 -0.97 9.38
CA LEU A 81 -12.87 -1.96 8.61
C LEU A 81 -12.69 -3.37 9.14
N LEU A 82 -11.47 -3.75 9.55
CA LEU A 82 -11.22 -5.05 10.16
C LEU A 82 -12.01 -5.23 11.47
N PHE A 83 -12.06 -4.18 12.30
CA PHE A 83 -12.89 -4.16 13.51
C PHE A 83 -14.37 -4.38 13.18
N VAL A 84 -14.91 -3.66 12.20
CA VAL A 84 -16.31 -3.82 11.76
C VAL A 84 -16.56 -5.24 11.24
N VAL A 85 -15.69 -5.77 10.40
CA VAL A 85 -15.82 -7.14 9.88
C VAL A 85 -15.90 -8.16 11.01
N ARG A 86 -15.01 -8.05 12.01
CA ARG A 86 -14.97 -8.99 13.14
C ARG A 86 -16.13 -8.81 14.11
N LEU A 87 -16.58 -7.57 14.32
CA LEU A 87 -17.77 -7.28 15.11
C LEU A 87 -19.02 -7.87 14.46
N VAL A 88 -19.19 -7.68 13.15
CA VAL A 88 -20.32 -8.24 12.39
C VAL A 88 -20.28 -9.76 12.39
N ALA A 89 -19.12 -10.38 12.21
CA ALA A 89 -18.97 -11.84 12.29
C ALA A 89 -19.42 -12.39 13.66
N ARG A 90 -19.03 -11.70 14.75
CA ARG A 90 -19.45 -12.04 16.10
C ARG A 90 -20.96 -11.90 16.32
N VAL A 91 -21.56 -10.80 15.85
CA VAL A 91 -23.01 -10.57 16.01
C VAL A 91 -23.84 -11.56 15.20
N ARG A 92 -23.38 -11.93 14.00
CA ARG A 92 -24.11 -12.85 13.12
C ARG A 92 -23.90 -14.33 13.46
N GLY A 93 -23.04 -14.66 14.43
CA GLY A 93 -22.68 -16.05 14.75
C GLY A 93 -22.14 -16.83 13.55
N SER A 94 -21.60 -16.15 12.54
CA SER A 94 -21.14 -16.76 11.30
C SER A 94 -19.70 -17.26 11.49
N GLU A 95 -19.52 -18.56 11.73
CA GLU A 95 -18.18 -19.15 11.86
C GLU A 95 -17.65 -19.63 10.49
N PRO A 96 -16.39 -19.28 10.18
CA PRO A 96 -15.38 -20.33 9.99
C PRO A 96 -14.10 -20.14 10.82
N GLU A 97 -13.96 -19.06 11.59
CA GLU A 97 -12.85 -18.82 12.53
C GLU A 97 -13.38 -18.72 13.97
N PRO A 98 -12.60 -19.10 15.01
CA PRO A 98 -13.05 -19.05 16.38
C PRO A 98 -13.53 -17.63 16.72
N ASN A 99 -14.79 -17.51 17.16
CA ASN A 99 -15.41 -16.25 17.51
C ASN A 99 -14.46 -15.31 18.27
N PRO A 100 -14.17 -14.08 17.77
CA PRO A 100 -13.19 -13.20 18.39
C PRO A 100 -13.67 -12.83 19.80
N GLY A 101 -12.83 -13.09 20.80
CA GLY A 101 -13.16 -12.81 22.20
C GLY A 101 -13.40 -11.32 22.43
N LEU A 102 -14.17 -10.96 23.46
CA LEU A 102 -14.47 -9.55 23.76
C LEU A 102 -13.19 -8.73 24.01
N ARG A 103 -12.20 -9.34 24.67
CA ARG A 103 -10.86 -8.76 24.88
C ARG A 103 -10.12 -8.49 23.58
N GLU A 104 -10.25 -9.39 22.61
CA GLU A 104 -9.62 -9.24 21.31
C GLU A 104 -10.22 -8.04 20.56
N LEU A 105 -11.55 -7.95 20.49
CA LEU A 105 -12.24 -6.82 19.87
C LEU A 105 -11.91 -5.50 20.56
N ALA A 106 -11.87 -5.47 21.90
CA ALA A 106 -11.46 -4.29 22.65
C ALA A 106 -10.00 -3.89 22.32
N SER A 107 -9.08 -4.85 22.22
CA SER A 107 -7.69 -4.56 21.87
C SER A 107 -7.52 -4.10 20.42
N LEU A 108 -8.34 -4.59 19.49
CA LEU A 108 -8.38 -4.13 18.10
C LEU A 108 -9.00 -2.73 18.00
N ALA A 109 -10.06 -2.45 18.76
CA ALA A 109 -10.63 -1.11 18.86
C ALA A 109 -9.61 -0.10 19.41
N GLY A 110 -8.89 -0.48 20.47
CA GLY A 110 -7.79 0.31 21.02
C GLY A 110 -6.68 0.57 20.00
N LEU A 111 -6.24 -0.46 19.27
CA LEU A 111 -5.26 -0.30 18.19
C LEU A 111 -5.78 0.60 17.07
N THR A 112 -7.06 0.50 16.72
CA THR A 112 -7.70 1.35 15.70
C THR A 112 -7.70 2.81 16.11
N ALA A 113 -8.07 3.10 17.37
CA ALA A 113 -8.04 4.46 17.92
C ALA A 113 -6.61 5.02 17.93
N VAL A 114 -5.63 4.22 18.38
CA VAL A 114 -4.22 4.63 18.36
C VAL A 114 -3.72 4.83 16.93
N GLY A 115 -4.08 3.96 15.99
CA GLY A 115 -3.72 4.10 14.57
C GLY A 115 -4.27 5.39 13.96
N GLY A 116 -5.54 5.71 14.23
CA GLY A 116 -6.17 6.96 13.81
C GLY A 116 -5.48 8.19 14.40
N ALA A 117 -5.21 8.20 15.71
CA ALA A 117 -4.45 9.28 16.36
C ALA A 117 -3.02 9.40 15.79
N SER A 118 -2.36 8.27 15.54
CA SER A 118 -0.99 8.22 15.01
C SER A 118 -0.88 8.81 13.61
N ALA A 119 -1.93 8.66 12.79
CA ALA A 119 -1.98 9.26 11.46
C ALA A 119 -2.02 10.80 11.50
N LEU A 120 -2.38 11.40 12.64
CA LEU A 120 -2.43 12.84 12.85
C LEU A 120 -1.15 13.41 13.48
N LEU A 121 -0.14 12.57 13.80
CA LEU A 121 1.07 13.02 14.48
C LEU A 121 1.86 14.06 13.66
N TRP A 122 2.04 13.83 12.36
CA TRP A 122 2.72 14.81 11.48
C TRP A 122 1.93 16.10 11.30
N PRO A 123 0.61 16.06 10.98
CA PRO A 123 -0.24 17.26 11.01
C PRO A 123 -0.15 18.05 12.33
N ALA A 124 -0.25 17.36 13.47
CA ALA A 124 -0.18 17.99 14.77
C ALA A 124 1.20 18.59 15.06
N ALA A 125 2.30 17.89 14.72
CA ALA A 125 3.66 18.38 14.90
C ALA A 125 3.93 19.62 14.03
N ALA A 126 3.49 19.61 12.77
CA ALA A 126 3.61 20.75 11.87
C ALA A 126 2.83 21.96 12.41
N TRP A 127 1.60 21.75 12.87
CA TRP A 127 0.80 22.80 13.48
C TRP A 127 1.47 23.38 14.73
N LEU A 128 1.93 22.53 15.65
CA LEU A 128 2.59 22.97 16.89
C LEU A 128 3.89 23.74 16.61
N ALA A 129 4.66 23.35 15.59
CA ALA A 129 5.92 23.99 15.25
C ALA A 129 5.75 25.33 14.51
N THR A 130 4.66 25.50 13.76
CA THR A 130 4.46 26.66 12.87
C THR A 130 3.37 27.62 13.34
N GLY A 131 2.44 27.16 14.19
CA GLY A 131 1.21 27.88 14.54
C GLY A 131 0.10 27.78 13.47
N ASP A 132 0.37 27.21 12.29
CA ASP A 132 -0.59 27.06 11.20
C ASP A 132 -1.12 25.62 11.11
N ILE A 133 -2.43 25.45 11.33
CA ILE A 133 -3.10 24.14 11.27
C ILE A 133 -3.01 23.49 9.88
N GLU A 134 -2.83 24.29 8.83
CA GLU A 134 -2.73 23.83 7.45
C GLU A 134 -1.30 23.55 7.01
N ALA A 135 -0.29 23.78 7.85
CA ALA A 135 1.12 23.70 7.48
C ALA A 135 1.51 22.36 6.82
N TYR A 136 1.00 21.25 7.36
CA TYR A 136 1.24 19.93 6.80
C TYR A 136 0.66 19.79 5.38
N THR A 137 -0.63 20.13 5.21
CA THR A 137 -1.30 20.03 3.90
C THR A 137 -0.66 20.97 2.88
N LYS A 138 -0.34 22.21 3.25
CA LYS A 138 0.37 23.17 2.39
C LYS A 138 1.72 22.62 1.92
N THR A 139 2.45 21.93 2.79
CA THR A 139 3.73 21.29 2.44
C THR A 139 3.54 20.14 1.46
N GLU A 140 2.52 19.31 1.65
CA GLU A 140 2.21 18.18 0.76
C GLU A 140 1.66 18.63 -0.61
N THR A 141 1.00 19.78 -0.68
CA THR A 141 0.43 20.31 -1.94
C THR A 141 1.37 21.22 -2.72
N VAL A 142 2.45 21.73 -2.12
CA VAL A 142 3.36 22.68 -2.80
C VAL A 142 3.94 22.12 -4.11
N TRP A 143 4.18 20.81 -4.15
CA TRP A 143 4.74 20.11 -5.30
C TRP A 143 3.74 19.93 -6.46
N ARG A 144 2.45 20.20 -6.23
CA ARG A 144 1.39 20.04 -7.23
C ARG A 144 1.17 21.29 -8.08
N GLY A 145 1.64 22.45 -7.64
CA GLY A 145 1.35 23.76 -8.26
C GLY A 145 -0.10 24.25 -8.09
N HIS A 146 -1.01 23.40 -7.59
CA HIS A 146 -2.43 23.69 -7.39
C HIS A 146 -2.98 22.99 -6.13
N ASP A 147 -4.22 23.33 -5.77
CA ASP A 147 -4.90 22.76 -4.60
C ASP A 147 -5.18 21.26 -4.73
N LEU A 148 -5.26 20.58 -3.57
CA LEU A 148 -5.64 19.18 -3.48
C LEU A 148 -7.12 19.00 -3.84
N VAL A 149 -7.39 18.58 -5.07
CA VAL A 149 -8.71 18.10 -5.49
C VAL A 149 -8.68 16.58 -5.56
N LEU A 150 -9.55 15.93 -4.78
CA LEU A 150 -9.61 14.46 -4.72
C LEU A 150 -9.87 13.86 -6.11
N PHE A 151 -9.19 12.77 -6.43
CA PHE A 151 -9.28 12.01 -7.68
C PHE A 151 -8.86 12.74 -8.96
N LYS A 152 -9.01 14.07 -9.04
CA LYS A 152 -8.72 14.89 -10.23
C LYS A 152 -7.38 14.56 -10.89
N PRO A 153 -6.25 14.40 -10.14
CA PRO A 153 -4.97 14.09 -10.77
C PRO A 153 -4.97 12.82 -11.63
N TRP A 154 -5.74 11.80 -11.26
CA TRP A 154 -5.84 10.57 -12.05
C TRP A 154 -6.55 10.80 -13.39
N PHE A 155 -7.54 11.69 -13.42
CA PHE A 155 -8.23 12.07 -14.65
C PHE A 155 -7.34 12.95 -15.54
N ASP A 156 -6.64 13.93 -14.96
CA ASP A 156 -5.70 14.78 -15.69
C ASP A 156 -4.62 13.90 -16.36
N THR A 157 -3.94 13.05 -15.58
CA THR A 157 -2.94 12.12 -16.14
C THR A 157 -3.53 11.15 -17.15
N GLY A 158 -4.77 10.70 -16.93
CA GLY A 158 -5.47 9.84 -17.88
C GLY A 158 -5.64 10.54 -19.23
N ILE A 159 -6.10 11.80 -19.22
CA ILE A 159 -6.29 12.62 -20.42
C ILE A 159 -4.96 12.85 -21.13
N ASP A 160 -3.90 13.15 -20.38
CA ASP A 160 -2.57 13.37 -20.95
C ASP A 160 -2.01 12.11 -21.64
N LEU A 161 -2.26 10.93 -21.09
CA LEU A 161 -1.74 9.66 -21.62
C LEU A 161 -2.60 9.03 -22.71
N PHE A 162 -3.93 9.16 -22.61
CA PHE A 162 -4.88 8.41 -23.45
C PHE A 162 -5.84 9.31 -24.24
N GLY A 163 -5.71 10.64 -24.14
CA GLY A 163 -6.58 11.62 -24.78
C GLY A 163 -7.89 11.87 -24.02
N PRO A 164 -8.72 12.83 -24.48
CA PRO A 164 -9.84 13.38 -23.71
C PRO A 164 -10.98 12.38 -23.44
N VAL A 165 -11.09 11.30 -24.23
CA VAL A 165 -12.16 10.31 -24.06
C VAL A 165 -11.68 9.12 -23.24
N LEU A 166 -10.66 8.41 -23.72
CA LEU A 166 -10.12 7.23 -23.03
C LEU A 166 -9.47 7.61 -21.69
N GLY A 167 -8.92 8.82 -21.58
CA GLY A 167 -8.31 9.32 -20.36
C GLY A 167 -9.29 9.51 -19.21
N ILE A 168 -10.50 9.99 -19.49
CA ILE A 168 -11.56 10.10 -18.47
C ILE A 168 -12.01 8.71 -18.00
N VAL A 169 -12.04 7.74 -18.92
CA VAL A 169 -12.49 6.37 -18.63
C VAL A 169 -11.41 5.55 -17.90
N ALA A 170 -10.13 5.84 -18.12
CA ALA A 170 -9.00 5.05 -17.64
C ALA A 170 -8.98 4.86 -16.10
N PRO A 171 -9.16 5.89 -15.26
CA PRO A 171 -9.22 5.71 -13.80
C PRO A 171 -10.35 4.78 -13.34
N PHE A 172 -11.51 4.84 -14.00
CA PHE A 172 -12.64 3.96 -13.68
C PHE A 172 -12.32 2.51 -14.03
N VAL A 173 -11.76 2.27 -15.22
CA VAL A 173 -11.34 0.93 -15.65
C VAL A 173 -10.27 0.38 -14.72
N PHE A 174 -9.28 1.20 -14.37
CA PHE A 174 -8.23 0.83 -13.43
C PHE A 174 -8.81 0.45 -12.05
N ALA A 175 -9.67 1.30 -11.48
CA ALA A 175 -10.30 1.04 -10.18
C ALA A 175 -11.19 -0.22 -10.23
N ALA A 176 -11.94 -0.43 -11.31
CA ALA A 176 -12.76 -1.61 -11.51
C ALA A 176 -11.92 -2.89 -11.62
N LEU A 177 -10.88 -2.90 -12.44
CA LEU A 177 -9.97 -4.04 -12.59
C LEU A 177 -9.25 -4.37 -11.28
N PHE A 178 -8.77 -3.36 -10.55
CA PHE A 178 -8.17 -3.56 -9.24
C PHE A 178 -9.18 -4.12 -8.25
N GLY A 179 -10.41 -3.58 -8.23
CA GLY A 179 -11.51 -4.10 -7.43
C GLY A 179 -11.79 -5.57 -7.72
N LEU A 180 -11.96 -5.93 -9.00
CA LEU A 180 -12.18 -7.32 -9.43
C LEU A 180 -11.01 -8.23 -9.04
N MET A 181 -9.76 -7.77 -9.22
CA MET A 181 -8.57 -8.50 -8.82
C MET A 181 -8.60 -8.89 -7.34
N LEU A 182 -9.08 -7.99 -6.46
CA LEU A 182 -9.19 -8.27 -5.01
C LEU A 182 -10.15 -9.42 -4.67
N PHE A 183 -11.02 -9.82 -5.58
CA PHE A 183 -11.96 -10.94 -5.42
C PHE A 183 -11.55 -12.20 -6.19
N THR A 184 -10.41 -12.20 -6.88
CA THR A 184 -9.88 -13.42 -7.51
C THR A 184 -9.56 -14.49 -6.45
N PRO A 185 -9.68 -15.79 -6.76
CA PRO A 185 -9.37 -16.87 -5.80
C PRO A 185 -7.95 -16.78 -5.22
N ALA A 186 -6.99 -16.27 -5.99
CA ALA A 186 -5.63 -16.08 -5.52
C ALA A 186 -5.51 -14.99 -4.45
N VAL A 187 -6.18 -13.84 -4.64
CA VAL A 187 -6.12 -12.73 -3.71
C VAL A 187 -7.04 -12.94 -2.50
N VAL A 188 -8.18 -13.60 -2.68
CA VAL A 188 -9.08 -14.02 -1.58
C VAL A 188 -8.33 -14.86 -0.54
N ARG A 189 -7.45 -15.77 -0.99
CA ARG A 189 -6.60 -16.61 -0.12
C ARG A 189 -5.57 -15.84 0.72
N LEU A 190 -5.31 -14.56 0.44
CA LEU A 190 -4.46 -13.73 1.29
C LEU A 190 -5.10 -13.44 2.65
N GLY A 191 -6.42 -13.69 2.79
CA GLY A 191 -7.18 -13.40 3.99
C GLY A 191 -7.66 -11.95 4.04
N VAL A 192 -8.60 -11.69 4.94
CA VAL A 192 -9.27 -10.38 5.03
C VAL A 192 -8.29 -9.25 5.39
N GLU A 193 -7.30 -9.52 6.24
CA GLU A 193 -6.36 -8.49 6.71
C GLU A 193 -5.55 -7.90 5.55
N LEU A 194 -4.90 -8.76 4.76
CA LEU A 194 -4.05 -8.31 3.66
C LEU A 194 -4.85 -7.70 2.51
N ARG A 195 -6.06 -8.23 2.25
CA ARG A 195 -6.96 -7.67 1.23
C ARG A 195 -7.49 -6.29 1.61
N LEU A 196 -7.93 -6.11 2.85
CA LEU A 196 -8.36 -4.79 3.35
C LEU A 196 -7.22 -3.79 3.29
N TRP A 197 -6.00 -4.20 3.64
CA TRP A 197 -4.82 -3.34 3.47
C TRP A 197 -4.64 -2.90 2.01
N CYS A 198 -4.62 -3.84 1.06
CA CYS A 198 -4.48 -3.51 -0.36
C CYS A 198 -5.61 -2.60 -0.87
N ALA A 199 -6.84 -2.84 -0.43
CA ALA A 199 -8.01 -2.02 -0.80
C ALA A 199 -7.91 -0.60 -0.23
N CYS A 200 -7.65 -0.46 1.08
CA CYS A 200 -7.57 0.85 1.73
C CYS A 200 -6.39 1.66 1.20
N TYR A 201 -5.24 1.01 0.98
CA TYR A 201 -4.07 1.68 0.46
C TYR A 201 -4.26 2.14 -0.98
N MET A 202 -4.82 1.30 -1.86
CA MET A 202 -5.13 1.73 -3.23
C MET A 202 -6.20 2.83 -3.24
N GLY A 203 -7.23 2.72 -2.41
CA GLY A 203 -8.23 3.79 -2.24
C GLY A 203 -7.57 5.11 -1.85
N TYR A 204 -6.67 5.09 -0.87
CA TYR A 204 -5.91 6.27 -0.48
C TYR A 204 -5.08 6.85 -1.65
N LEU A 205 -4.41 6.01 -2.44
CA LEU A 205 -3.70 6.49 -3.64
C LEU A 205 -4.66 7.09 -4.67
N LEU A 206 -5.83 6.50 -4.91
CA LEU A 206 -6.83 7.06 -5.83
C LEU A 206 -7.36 8.42 -5.37
N LEU A 207 -7.56 8.60 -4.06
CA LEU A 207 -8.04 9.86 -3.50
C LEU A 207 -6.99 10.96 -3.59
N PHE A 208 -5.75 10.65 -3.18
CA PHE A 208 -4.75 11.67 -2.88
C PHE A 208 -3.56 11.70 -3.84
N LEU A 209 -3.15 10.58 -4.44
CA LEU A 209 -1.91 10.55 -5.24
C LEU A 209 -2.04 11.43 -6.47
N HIS A 210 -1.00 12.22 -6.74
CA HIS A 210 -0.79 12.87 -8.02
C HIS A 210 0.12 11.96 -8.87
N PRO A 211 -0.39 11.30 -9.94
CA PRO A 211 0.42 10.36 -10.70
C PRO A 211 1.63 11.01 -11.36
N GLN A 212 2.81 10.45 -11.11
CA GLN A 212 4.12 10.93 -11.57
C GLN A 212 5.06 9.74 -11.77
N THR A 213 6.30 9.99 -12.18
CA THR A 213 7.37 8.97 -12.25
C THR A 213 7.54 8.23 -10.90
N SER A 214 7.31 8.92 -9.78
CA SER A 214 7.37 8.35 -8.43
C SER A 214 6.19 7.44 -8.06
N THR A 215 5.12 7.38 -8.86
CA THR A 215 3.93 6.55 -8.59
C THR A 215 4.28 5.09 -8.40
N PHE A 216 5.20 4.54 -9.21
CA PHE A 216 5.59 3.14 -9.10
C PHE A 216 6.20 2.80 -7.74
N ARG A 217 6.94 3.75 -7.13
CA ARG A 217 7.50 3.63 -5.78
C ARG A 217 6.40 3.62 -4.72
N MET A 218 5.36 4.42 -4.91
CA MET A 218 4.18 4.42 -4.05
C MET A 218 3.36 3.13 -4.16
N LEU A 219 3.59 2.26 -5.15
CA LEU A 219 2.92 0.95 -5.20
C LEU A 219 3.61 -0.12 -4.32
N LEU A 220 4.83 0.12 -3.84
CA LEU A 220 5.57 -0.86 -3.02
C LEU A 220 4.79 -1.38 -1.79
N PRO A 221 4.01 -0.57 -1.05
CA PRO A 221 3.24 -1.08 0.08
C PRO A 221 2.13 -2.07 -0.29
N LEU A 222 1.82 -2.25 -1.59
CA LEU A 222 0.96 -3.33 -2.10
C LEU A 222 1.69 -4.68 -2.22
N PHE A 223 2.86 -4.84 -1.61
CA PHE A 223 3.65 -6.08 -1.60
C PHE A 223 2.86 -7.37 -1.27
N PRO A 224 1.76 -7.39 -0.49
CA PRO A 224 0.99 -8.63 -0.29
C PRO A 224 0.45 -9.22 -1.60
N LEU A 225 0.23 -8.41 -2.63
CA LEU A 225 -0.19 -8.88 -3.95
C LEU A 225 0.89 -9.72 -4.65
N ALA A 226 2.17 -9.59 -4.28
CA ALA A 226 3.22 -10.49 -4.76
C ALA A 226 2.95 -11.94 -4.34
N LEU A 227 2.42 -12.16 -3.13
CA LEU A 227 1.96 -13.48 -2.73
C LEU A 227 0.73 -13.93 -3.52
N GLY A 228 -0.20 -13.01 -3.83
CA GLY A 228 -1.34 -13.27 -4.71
C GLY A 228 -0.90 -13.75 -6.11
N ALA A 229 0.10 -13.09 -6.70
CA ALA A 229 0.70 -13.50 -7.96
C ALA A 229 1.39 -14.87 -7.87
N ALA A 230 2.07 -15.19 -6.77
CA ALA A 230 2.69 -16.51 -6.55
C ALA A 230 1.65 -17.63 -6.35
N LEU A 231 0.47 -17.27 -5.85
CA LEU A 231 -0.67 -18.14 -5.66
C LEU A 231 -1.45 -18.41 -6.97
N LEU A 232 -1.32 -17.54 -7.97
CA LEU A 232 -2.02 -17.64 -9.26
C LEU A 232 -1.61 -18.89 -10.05
N SER A 233 -0.32 -19.24 -10.07
CA SER A 233 0.17 -20.41 -10.80
C SER A 233 1.39 -21.06 -10.16
N ARG A 234 1.43 -22.39 -10.23
CA ARG A 234 2.60 -23.21 -9.85
C ARG A 234 3.59 -23.43 -11.00
N SER A 235 3.24 -23.03 -12.21
CA SER A 235 4.08 -23.22 -13.40
C SER A 235 5.45 -22.54 -13.24
N ARG A 236 6.52 -23.29 -13.52
CA ARG A 236 7.89 -22.76 -13.51
C ARG A 236 8.10 -21.74 -14.62
N ALA A 237 7.47 -21.93 -15.79
CA ALA A 237 7.52 -20.99 -16.89
C ALA A 237 6.92 -19.65 -16.47
N TYR A 238 5.70 -19.64 -15.91
CA TYR A 238 5.07 -18.43 -15.38
C TYR A 238 5.96 -17.70 -14.37
N ARG A 239 6.49 -18.44 -13.39
CA ARG A 239 7.35 -17.86 -12.34
C ARG A 239 8.64 -17.28 -12.91
N GLY A 240 9.27 -17.98 -13.85
CA GLY A 240 10.44 -17.50 -14.58
C GLY A 240 10.12 -16.23 -15.36
N THR A 241 9.04 -16.23 -16.14
CA THR A 241 8.60 -15.06 -16.92
C THR A 241 8.33 -13.86 -16.02
N VAL A 242 7.63 -14.02 -14.89
CA VAL A 242 7.36 -12.91 -13.97
C VAL A 242 8.67 -12.32 -13.42
N ILE A 243 9.60 -13.16 -12.96
CA ILE A 243 10.90 -12.69 -12.47
C ILE A 243 11.68 -11.98 -13.58
N THR A 244 11.79 -12.58 -14.76
CA THR A 244 12.52 -11.99 -15.88
C THR A 244 11.92 -10.66 -16.28
N MET A 245 10.58 -10.58 -16.42
CA MET A 245 9.90 -9.32 -16.75
C MET A 245 10.10 -8.27 -15.66
N PHE A 246 10.01 -8.63 -14.38
CA PHE A 246 10.22 -7.67 -13.31
C PHE A 246 11.66 -7.16 -13.26
N VAL A 247 12.66 -8.01 -13.50
CA VAL A 247 14.07 -7.60 -13.58
C VAL A 247 14.31 -6.70 -14.79
N LEU A 248 13.74 -7.00 -15.96
CA LEU A 248 13.84 -6.13 -17.14
C LEU A 248 13.18 -4.77 -16.87
N LEU A 249 11.99 -4.77 -16.28
CA LEU A 249 11.30 -3.55 -15.88
C LEU A 249 12.04 -2.80 -14.77
N GLN A 250 12.80 -3.49 -13.91
CA GLN A 250 13.66 -2.85 -12.91
C GLN A 250 14.80 -2.09 -13.60
N ILE A 251 15.42 -2.68 -14.63
CA ILE A 251 16.41 -1.97 -15.45
C ILE A 251 15.77 -0.75 -16.12
N VAL A 252 14.58 -0.90 -16.71
CA VAL A 252 13.86 0.22 -17.34
C VAL A 252 13.56 1.31 -16.31
N TRP A 253 13.00 0.97 -15.16
CA TRP A 253 12.69 1.95 -14.12
C TRP A 253 13.94 2.68 -13.63
N ILE A 254 15.04 1.95 -13.39
CA ILE A 254 16.31 2.56 -12.98
C ILE A 254 16.82 3.52 -14.05
N VAL A 255 16.93 3.08 -15.30
CA VAL A 255 17.59 3.87 -16.36
C VAL A 255 16.75 5.06 -16.81
N TRP A 256 15.42 4.91 -16.87
CA TRP A 256 14.53 5.88 -17.52
C TRP A 256 13.70 6.72 -16.57
N LEU A 257 13.48 6.26 -15.32
CA LEU A 257 12.55 6.91 -14.39
C LEU A 257 13.17 7.28 -13.04
N TRP A 258 14.38 6.79 -12.74
CA TRP A 258 15.02 7.01 -11.45
C TRP A 258 16.44 7.56 -11.54
N ALA A 259 17.22 7.12 -12.53
CA ALA A 259 18.51 7.72 -12.82
C ALA A 259 18.28 9.14 -13.32
N TRP A 260 18.94 10.09 -12.67
CA TRP A 260 18.92 11.47 -13.12
C TRP A 260 19.54 11.55 -14.52
N ALA A 261 18.76 12.00 -15.49
CA ALA A 261 19.23 12.27 -16.84
C ALA A 261 18.84 13.71 -17.19
N GLN A 262 19.84 14.52 -17.57
CA GLN A 262 19.58 15.86 -18.06
C GLN A 262 18.85 15.77 -19.41
N LEU A 263 17.60 16.20 -19.46
CA LEU A 263 16.88 16.31 -20.72
C LEU A 263 17.52 17.38 -21.63
N PRO A 264 17.43 17.23 -22.97
CA PRO A 264 18.00 18.19 -23.91
C PRO A 264 17.54 19.66 -23.74
N GLY A 265 16.39 19.87 -23.08
CA GLY A 265 15.84 21.20 -22.77
C GLY A 265 16.14 21.74 -21.36
N GLY A 266 16.92 21.01 -20.55
CA GLY A 266 17.08 21.25 -19.11
C GLY A 266 15.95 20.61 -18.29
N GLY A 267 16.30 20.02 -17.13
CA GLY A 267 15.36 19.28 -16.27
C GLY A 267 15.31 17.77 -16.53
N ASP A 268 14.43 17.07 -15.80
CA ASP A 268 14.09 15.65 -15.96
C ASP A 268 12.65 15.53 -16.53
N TYR A 269 12.23 14.34 -16.99
CA TYR A 269 10.85 14.06 -17.48
C TYR A 269 9.83 14.65 -16.49
N PRO A 270 8.78 15.37 -16.95
CA PRO A 270 8.29 16.55 -16.24
C PRO A 270 7.76 16.25 -14.83
N PRO A 271 7.73 17.27 -13.94
CA PRO A 271 7.03 17.18 -12.67
C PRO A 271 5.56 16.80 -12.85
#